data_AF-A0A966PZD3-F1
#
_entry.id   AF-A0A966PZD3-F1
#
_cell.length_a   1.000
_cell.length_b   1.000
_cell.length_c   1.000
_cell.angle_alpha   90.00
_cell.angle_beta   90.00
_cell.angle_gamma   90.00
#
_symmetry.space_group_name_H-M   'P 1'
#
loop_
_entity.id
_entity.type
_entity.pdbx_description
1 polymer ?
#
loop_
_entity_poly.entity_id
_entity_poly.type
_entity_poly.pdbx_seq_one_letter_code
_entity_poly.pdbx_strand_id
1 'polypeptide(L)'
;MAAANYNFSIEKGTSFTIGFEYRDSSNTPIDLTNWCARLRYIDDQGNIVTYQTNTVGEDYSFTLEATSGKVILKIPAIKTAAIAWTSAKYDLELQEPTDLYGSSLTENRKVYRILEGTISTITKNITTWDSFNCDPNSVNPCRTC
;
A
#
# COMPACT_ATOMS: atom_id res chain seq x y z
N MET A 1 19.65 4.11 -9.88
CA MET A 1 19.42 3.08 -8.87
C MET A 1 18.53 2.01 -9.49
N ALA A 2 18.91 0.74 -9.36
CA ALA A 2 17.96 -0.34 -9.63
C ALA A 2 16.97 -0.42 -8.46
N ALA A 3 15.72 -0.77 -8.74
CA ALA A 3 14.74 -0.98 -7.69
C ALA A 3 15.09 -2.24 -6.89
N ALA A 4 14.87 -2.21 -5.58
CA ALA A 4 15.08 -3.41 -4.77
C ALA A 4 13.91 -4.39 -4.97
N ASN A 5 14.22 -5.69 -4.99
CA ASN A 5 13.19 -6.71 -5.12
C ASN A 5 12.61 -7.05 -3.75
N TYR A 6 11.29 -6.96 -3.60
CA TYR A 6 10.60 -7.39 -2.39
C TYR A 6 9.29 -8.09 -2.76
N ASN A 7 9.12 -9.32 -2.32
CA ASN A 7 7.90 -10.08 -2.55
C ASN A 7 7.12 -10.15 -1.24
N PHE A 8 5.81 -9.93 -1.30
CA PHE A 8 4.95 -10.04 -0.12
C PHE A 8 3.64 -10.74 -0.45
N SER A 9 2.99 -11.23 0.59
CA SER A 9 1.70 -11.92 0.46
C SER A 9 0.60 -11.15 1.16
N ILE A 10 -0.59 -11.14 0.57
CA ILE A 10 -1.81 -10.59 1.14
C ILE A 10 -2.72 -11.75 1.50
N GLU A 11 -3.12 -11.84 2.76
CA GLU A 11 -4.12 -12.80 3.20
C GLU A 11 -5.54 -12.28 2.86
N LYS A 12 -6.34 -13.08 2.15
CA LYS A 12 -7.70 -12.70 1.78
C LYS A 12 -8.60 -12.70 3.00
N GLY A 13 -9.36 -11.62 3.21
CA GLY A 13 -10.30 -11.50 4.33
C GLY A 13 -9.64 -11.13 5.66
N THR A 14 -8.44 -10.55 5.63
CA THR A 14 -7.80 -9.91 6.78
C THR A 14 -7.38 -8.48 6.44
N SER A 15 -7.30 -7.62 7.44
CA SER A 15 -6.77 -6.27 7.24
C SER A 15 -5.27 -6.35 6.98
N PHE A 16 -4.84 -5.84 5.84
CA PHE A 16 -3.44 -5.83 5.43
C PHE A 16 -2.81 -4.48 5.73
N THR A 17 -1.62 -4.47 6.32
CA THR A 17 -0.83 -3.25 6.53
C THR A 17 0.62 -3.55 6.20
N ILE A 18 1.21 -2.74 5.33
CA ILE A 18 2.63 -2.80 5.00
C ILE A 18 3.22 -1.40 5.07
N GLY A 19 4.40 -1.30 5.69
CA GLY A 19 5.19 -0.08 5.78
C GLY A 19 6.53 -0.27 5.09
N PHE A 20 6.90 0.69 4.25
CA PHE A 20 8.22 0.77 3.62
C PHE A 20 8.96 1.97 4.22
N GLU A 21 10.19 1.76 4.67
CA GLU A 21 11.02 2.83 5.21
C GLU A 21 12.14 3.15 4.21
N TYR A 22 12.27 4.41 3.82
CA TYR A 22 13.33 4.87 2.94
C TYR A 22 14.50 5.41 3.76
N ARG A 23 15.64 4.73 3.67
CA ARG A 23 16.85 5.01 4.46
C ARG A 23 18.06 5.21 3.55
N ASP A 24 19.01 6.01 4.00
CA ASP A 24 20.30 6.20 3.34
C ASP A 24 21.28 5.05 3.63
N SER A 25 22.48 5.13 3.05
CA SER A 25 23.55 4.15 3.26
C SER A 25 24.08 4.08 4.70
N SER A 26 23.73 5.05 5.54
CA SER A 26 24.09 5.14 6.96
C SER A 26 22.92 4.74 7.87
N ASN A 27 21.85 4.15 7.32
CA ASN A 27 20.60 3.79 8.01
C ASN A 27 19.78 4.96 8.57
N THR A 28 20.08 6.18 8.16
CA THR A 28 19.31 7.38 8.52
C THR A 28 18.04 7.43 7.67
N PRO A 29 16.85 7.63 8.26
CA PRO A 29 15.63 7.83 7.48
C PRO A 29 15.75 9.10 6.63
N ILE A 30 15.35 8.99 5.36
CA ILE A 30 15.33 10.11 4.43
C ILE A 30 14.02 10.86 4.62
N ASP A 31 14.09 12.18 4.77
CA ASP A 31 12.90 13.02 4.86
C ASP A 31 12.18 13.07 3.50
N LEU A 32 10.93 12.63 3.51
CA LEU A 32 10.05 12.57 2.34
C LEU A 32 9.05 13.74 2.30
N THR A 33 9.35 14.87 2.96
CA THR A 33 8.48 16.06 3.00
C THR A 33 8.17 16.59 1.59
N ASN A 34 6.88 16.68 1.26
CA ASN A 34 6.34 17.05 -0.06
C ASN A 34 6.57 16.02 -1.19
N TRP A 35 6.98 14.80 -0.86
CA TRP A 35 7.05 13.72 -1.83
C TRP A 35 5.68 13.07 -2.02
N CYS A 36 5.52 12.38 -3.14
CA CYS A 36 4.35 11.53 -3.40
C CYS A 36 4.82 10.11 -3.68
N ALA A 37 4.19 9.11 -3.07
CA ALA A 37 4.43 7.71 -3.42
C ALA A 37 3.26 7.15 -4.21
N ARG A 38 3.58 6.22 -5.11
CA ARG A 38 2.61 5.50 -5.92
C ARG A 38 2.99 4.03 -5.98
N LEU A 39 2.06 3.16 -5.63
CA LEU A 39 2.18 1.72 -5.84
C LEU A 39 1.25 1.33 -6.97
N ARG A 40 1.80 0.73 -8.03
CA ARG A 40 1.02 0.18 -9.14
C ARG A 40 1.25 -1.30 -9.21
N TYR A 41 0.21 -2.05 -9.47
CA TYR A 41 0.35 -3.46 -9.79
C TYR A 41 -0.46 -3.84 -11.01
N ILE A 42 0.01 -4.86 -11.70
CA ILE A 42 -0.69 -5.58 -12.76
C ILE A 42 -0.98 -6.98 -12.25
N ASP A 43 -2.26 -7.37 -12.24
CA ASP A 43 -2.67 -8.70 -11.82
C ASP A 43 -2.49 -9.75 -12.92
N ASP A 44 -2.69 -11.04 -12.57
CA ASP A 44 -2.61 -12.16 -13.52
C ASP A 44 -3.68 -12.12 -14.64
N GLN A 45 -4.69 -11.26 -14.51
CA GLN A 45 -5.73 -11.02 -15.50
C GLN A 45 -5.44 -9.81 -16.40
N GLY A 46 -4.34 -9.09 -16.14
CA GLY A 46 -3.92 -7.89 -16.87
C GLY A 46 -4.56 -6.58 -16.40
N ASN A 47 -5.32 -6.57 -15.30
CA ASN A 47 -5.87 -5.34 -14.75
C ASN A 47 -4.77 -4.55 -14.02
N ILE A 48 -4.78 -3.23 -14.21
CA ILE A 48 -3.83 -2.32 -13.58
C ILE A 48 -4.53 -1.53 -12.48
N VAL A 49 -4.00 -1.62 -11.27
CA VAL A 49 -4.49 -0.86 -10.11
C VAL A 49 -3.39 0.07 -9.62
N THR A 50 -3.79 1.26 -9.16
CA THR A 50 -2.87 2.31 -8.69
C THR A 50 -3.32 2.80 -7.32
N TYR A 51 -2.43 2.73 -6.34
CA TYR A 51 -2.55 3.38 -5.04
C TYR A 51 -1.63 4.59 -4.98
N GLN A 52 -2.14 5.72 -4.49
CA GLN A 52 -1.38 6.96 -4.38
C GLN A 52 -1.47 7.55 -2.97
N THR A 53 -0.37 8.12 -2.49
CA THR A 53 -0.30 8.76 -1.18
C THR A 53 -1.26 9.93 -1.06
N ASN A 54 -1.60 10.29 0.18
CA ASN A 54 -2.64 11.27 0.54
C ASN A 54 -4.06 10.78 0.26
N THR A 55 -4.22 9.46 0.13
CA THR A 55 -5.54 8.83 0.02
C THR A 55 -5.88 8.15 1.34
N VAL A 56 -7.01 8.54 1.93
CA VAL A 56 -7.61 7.88 3.09
C VAL A 56 -9.07 7.63 2.74
N GLY A 57 -9.40 6.40 2.34
CA GLY A 57 -10.75 6.03 1.93
C GLY A 57 -11.18 4.67 2.49
N GLU A 58 -12.39 4.27 2.13
CA GLU A 58 -12.97 2.98 2.54
C GLU A 58 -12.30 1.78 1.86
N ASP A 59 -11.62 2.02 0.73
CA ASP A 59 -11.00 0.96 -0.08
C ASP A 59 -9.55 0.70 0.31
N TYR A 60 -8.82 1.75 0.62
CA TYR A 60 -7.43 1.70 1.06
C TYR A 60 -7.05 3.01 1.74
N SER A 61 -6.00 2.97 2.54
CA SER A 61 -5.30 4.15 3.03
C SER A 61 -3.84 4.04 2.65
N PHE A 62 -3.32 5.04 1.94
CA PHE A 62 -1.91 5.11 1.59
C PHE A 62 -1.37 6.46 2.04
N THR A 63 -0.52 6.43 3.06
CA THR A 63 -0.03 7.62 3.76
C THR A 63 1.48 7.64 3.82
N LEU A 64 2.04 8.84 3.84
CA LEU A 64 3.47 9.07 3.92
C LEU A 64 3.76 9.82 5.22
N GLU A 65 4.56 9.21 6.08
CA GLU A 65 5.11 9.85 7.28
C GLU A 65 6.46 10.48 6.89
N ALA A 66 6.41 11.76 6.49
CA ALA A 66 7.53 12.46 5.86
C ALA A 66 8.82 12.42 6.68
N THR A 67 8.74 12.77 7.96
CA THR A 67 9.89 12.89 8.86
C THR A 67 10.52 11.55 9.24
N SER A 68 9.76 10.45 9.19
CA SER A 68 10.25 9.11 9.47
C SER A 68 10.66 8.35 8.18
N GLY A 69 10.47 8.97 7.01
CA GLY A 69 10.75 8.36 5.71
C GLY A 69 9.88 7.14 5.43
N LYS A 70 8.69 7.02 6.05
CA LYS A 70 7.85 5.83 5.95
C LYS A 70 6.68 6.03 5.00
N VAL A 71 6.38 5.01 4.22
CA VAL A 71 5.20 4.94 3.37
C VAL A 71 4.38 3.74 3.81
N ILE A 72 3.13 3.96 4.20
CA ILE A 72 2.27 2.96 4.84
C ILE A 72 1.03 2.74 3.97
N LEU A 73 0.85 1.52 3.49
CA LEU A 73 -0.35 1.06 2.80
C LEU A 73 -1.18 0.18 3.73
N LYS A 74 -2.46 0.52 3.86
CA LYS A 74 -3.46 -0.23 4.61
C LYS A 74 -4.61 -0.59 3.69
N ILE A 75 -5.02 -1.85 3.71
CA ILE A 75 -6.16 -2.36 2.94
C ILE A 75 -7.09 -3.08 3.93
N PRO A 76 -8.38 -2.72 4.01
CA PRO A 76 -9.31 -3.36 4.93
C PRO A 76 -9.65 -4.78 4.48
N ALA A 77 -10.05 -5.62 5.44
CA ALA A 77 -10.38 -7.03 5.22
C ALA A 77 -11.43 -7.27 4.12
N ILE A 78 -12.41 -6.37 3.98
CA ILE A 78 -13.46 -6.51 2.96
C ILE A 78 -12.91 -6.40 1.54
N LYS A 79 -11.83 -5.61 1.35
CA LYS A 79 -11.19 -5.42 0.05
C LYS A 79 -10.18 -6.51 -0.25
N THR A 80 -9.43 -6.97 0.76
CA THR A 80 -8.55 -8.14 0.56
C THR A 80 -9.36 -9.41 0.28
N ALA A 81 -10.57 -9.56 0.84
CA ALA A 81 -11.49 -10.65 0.51
C ALA A 81 -12.00 -10.60 -0.94
N ALA A 82 -12.20 -9.39 -1.48
CA ALA A 82 -12.72 -9.18 -2.83
C ALA A 82 -11.66 -9.36 -3.94
N ILE A 83 -10.39 -9.58 -3.59
CA ILE A 83 -9.33 -9.82 -4.57
C ILE A 83 -9.61 -11.12 -5.33
N ALA A 84 -9.82 -11.03 -6.65
CA ALA A 84 -10.09 -12.18 -7.51
C ALA A 84 -8.81 -12.87 -8.02
N TRP A 85 -7.74 -12.11 -8.25
CA TRP A 85 -6.45 -12.60 -8.72
C TRP A 85 -5.70 -13.40 -7.64
N THR A 86 -4.66 -14.10 -8.08
CA THR A 86 -3.78 -14.96 -7.27
C THR A 86 -2.36 -14.42 -7.16
N SER A 87 -1.91 -13.73 -8.21
CA SER A 87 -0.59 -13.12 -8.28
C SER A 87 -0.67 -11.77 -9.00
N ALA A 88 0.15 -10.82 -8.58
CA ALA A 88 0.30 -9.53 -9.24
C ALA A 88 1.76 -9.09 -9.22
N LYS A 89 2.23 -8.42 -10.28
CA LYS A 89 3.55 -7.77 -10.29
C LYS A 89 3.36 -6.31 -9.94
N TYR A 90 4.21 -5.78 -9.07
CA TYR A 90 4.08 -4.40 -8.61
C TYR A 90 5.37 -3.60 -8.74
N ASP A 91 5.19 -2.29 -8.90
CA ASP A 91 6.23 -1.28 -8.81
C ASP A 91 5.81 -0.25 -7.73
N LEU A 92 6.75 0.08 -6.83
CA LEU A 92 6.63 1.21 -5.91
C LEU A 92 7.54 2.33 -6.39
N GLU A 93 6.93 3.49 -6.61
CA GLU A 93 7.58 4.68 -7.12
C GLU A 93 7.46 5.83 -6.12
N LEU A 94 8.52 6.64 -6.04
CA LEU A 94 8.57 7.89 -5.30
C LEU A 94 8.78 9.04 -6.27
N GLN A 95 7.96 10.08 -6.14
CA GLN A 95 8.07 11.31 -6.90
C GLN A 95 8.57 12.44 -5.98
N GLU A 96 9.64 13.09 -6.39
CA GLU A 96 10.16 14.27 -5.72
C GLU A 96 9.29 15.51 -5.97
N PRO A 97 9.33 16.49 -5.05
CA PRO A 97 8.71 17.79 -5.29
C PRO A 97 9.42 18.57 -6.41
N THR A 98 10.70 18.30 -6.66
CA THR A 98 11.51 19.00 -7.66
C THR A 98 11.44 18.35 -9.04
N ASP A 99 11.46 19.19 -10.05
CA ASP A 99 11.54 18.82 -11.46
C ASP A 99 12.92 18.27 -11.84
N LEU A 100 12.94 17.42 -12.87
CA LEU A 100 14.13 16.80 -13.42
C LEU A 100 15.11 17.82 -13.99
N TYR A 101 14.60 18.90 -14.57
CA TYR A 101 15.37 19.97 -15.23
C TYR A 101 15.44 21.25 -14.42
N GLY A 102 14.98 21.25 -13.17
CA GLY A 102 14.95 22.43 -12.30
C GLY A 102 13.91 23.48 -12.70
N SER A 103 12.97 23.16 -13.60
CA SER A 103 11.84 24.02 -13.96
C SER A 103 10.68 23.82 -12.98
N SER A 104 9.87 24.83 -12.64
CA SER A 104 8.78 24.63 -11.65
C SER A 104 7.53 23.94 -12.25
N LEU A 105 7.69 23.16 -13.31
CA LEU A 105 6.59 22.50 -14.01
C LEU A 105 6.28 21.16 -13.35
N THR A 106 4.99 20.92 -13.12
CA THR A 106 4.47 19.74 -12.42
C THR A 106 4.70 18.43 -13.17
N GLU A 107 4.95 18.51 -14.48
CA GLU A 107 4.91 17.38 -15.42
C GLU A 107 6.24 16.64 -15.57
N ASN A 108 7.39 17.24 -15.21
CA ASN A 108 8.69 16.56 -15.27
C ASN A 108 9.34 16.37 -13.90
N ARG A 109 8.51 16.20 -12.85
CA ARG A 109 9.01 15.80 -11.53
C ARG A 109 9.81 14.52 -11.60
N LYS A 110 10.89 14.46 -10.83
CA LYS A 110 11.75 13.27 -10.77
C LYS A 110 10.98 12.13 -10.12
N VAL A 111 10.96 10.99 -10.80
CA VAL A 111 10.31 9.76 -10.31
C VAL A 111 11.38 8.67 -10.21
N TYR A 112 11.40 8.00 -9.06
CA TYR A 112 12.28 6.89 -8.76
C TYR A 112 11.45 5.65 -8.53
N ARG A 113 11.74 4.59 -9.28
CA ARG A 113 11.27 3.26 -8.91
C ARG A 113 12.16 2.72 -7.79
N ILE A 114 11.58 2.53 -6.61
CA ILE A 114 12.33 2.13 -5.40
C ILE A 114 12.18 0.65 -5.09
N LEU A 115 11.00 0.06 -5.32
CA LEU A 115 10.76 -1.37 -5.16
C LEU A 115 10.05 -1.94 -6.38
N GLU A 116 10.35 -3.20 -6.65
CA GLU A 116 9.61 -4.03 -7.58
C GLU A 116 9.43 -5.43 -6.98
N GLY A 117 8.42 -6.16 -7.41
CA GLY A 117 8.24 -7.52 -6.94
C GLY A 117 6.91 -8.14 -7.32
N THR A 118 6.58 -9.23 -6.63
CA THR A 118 5.35 -9.99 -6.80
C THR A 118 4.54 -9.98 -5.52
N ILE A 119 3.24 -9.73 -5.66
CA ILE A 119 2.22 -9.86 -4.63
C ILE A 119 1.54 -11.20 -4.84
N SER A 120 1.53 -12.06 -3.82
CA SER A 120 0.77 -13.32 -3.86
C SER A 120 -0.42 -13.24 -2.91
N THR A 121 -1.54 -13.89 -3.23
CA THR A 121 -2.66 -13.98 -2.29
C THR A 121 -2.69 -15.33 -1.58
N ILE A 122 -2.95 -15.31 -0.27
CA ILE A 122 -3.15 -16.51 0.53
C ILE A 122 -4.62 -16.57 0.95
N THR A 123 -5.30 -17.66 0.64
CA THR A 123 -6.69 -17.89 1.06
C THR A 123 -6.71 -18.46 2.48
N LYS A 124 -7.63 -17.99 3.32
CA LYS A 124 -7.83 -18.54 4.67
C LYS A 124 -8.29 -20.00 4.60
N ASN A 125 -7.82 -20.81 5.55
CA ASN A 125 -8.21 -22.21 5.68
C ASN A 125 -9.71 -22.38 5.96
N ILE A 126 -10.33 -21.38 6.59
CA ILE A 126 -11.77 -21.33 6.84
C ILE A 126 -12.41 -20.47 5.74
N THR A 127 -13.22 -21.10 4.89
CA THR A 127 -13.79 -20.51 3.67
C THR A 127 -15.20 -19.93 3.87
N THR A 128 -15.75 -20.00 5.08
CA THR A 128 -17.04 -19.38 5.39
C THR A 128 -16.89 -17.86 5.43
N TRP A 129 -17.81 -17.14 4.79
CA TRP A 129 -17.86 -15.68 4.70
C TRP A 129 -18.23 -15.00 6.03
N ASP A 130 -17.50 -15.31 7.10
CA ASP A 130 -17.67 -14.64 8.39
C ASP A 130 -16.71 -13.44 8.44
N SER A 131 -17.29 -12.23 8.44
CA SER A 131 -16.53 -11.01 8.72
C SER A 131 -16.37 -10.90 10.23
N PHE A 132 -15.12 -10.97 10.70
CA PHE A 132 -14.83 -10.72 12.11
C PHE A 132 -15.19 -9.28 12.46
N ASN A 133 -16.37 -9.08 13.02
CA ASN A 133 -16.87 -7.80 13.49
C ASN A 133 -17.11 -7.89 15.00
N CYS A 134 -16.08 -7.56 15.77
CA CYS A 134 -16.20 -7.37 17.21
C CYS A 134 -16.29 -5.86 17.46
N ASP A 135 -17.46 -5.39 17.89
CA ASP A 135 -17.62 -4.03 18.41
C ASP A 135 -17.46 -4.07 19.94
N PRO A 136 -16.29 -3.70 20.49
CA PRO A 136 -16.09 -3.69 21.94
C PRO A 136 -16.83 -2.54 22.65
N ASN A 137 -17.37 -1.58 21.89
CA ASN A 137 -18.04 -0.39 22.39
C ASN A 137 -19.54 -0.36 22.04
N SER A 138 -20.10 -1.45 21.51
CA SER A 138 -21.54 -1.55 21.32
C SER A 138 -22.19 -1.56 22.70
N VAL A 139 -22.56 -0.38 23.20
CA VAL A 139 -23.50 -0.23 24.30
C VAL A 139 -24.86 -0.63 23.74
N ASN A 140 -25.10 -1.93 23.57
CA ASN A 140 -26.44 -2.43 23.33
C ASN A 140 -26.80 -3.45 24.41
N PRO A 141 -27.53 -3.05 25.47
CA PRO A 141 -27.95 -3.94 26.55
C PRO A 141 -28.99 -5.00 26.16
N CYS A 142 -29.38 -5.12 24.88
CA CYS A 142 -30.32 -6.15 24.44
C CYS A 142 -29.93 -6.74 23.06
N ARG A 143 -29.08 -7.76 23.05
CA ARG A 143 -29.16 -8.80 22.02
C ARG A 143 -28.93 -10.18 22.65
N THR A 144 -29.99 -10.61 23.31
CA THR A 144 -30.23 -11.95 23.84
C THR A 144 -30.36 -12.98 22.71
N CYS A 145 -29.73 -14.14 22.93
CA CYS A 145 -30.05 -15.47 22.40
C CYS A 145 -29.81 -15.72 20.90
#